data_AF-A0AAW7QU28-F1
#
_entry.id   AF-A0AAW7QU28-F1
#
_cell.length_a   1.000
_cell.length_b   1.000
_cell.length_c   1.000
_cell.angle_alpha   90.00
_cell.angle_beta   90.00
_cell.angle_gamma   90.00
#
_symmetry.space_group_name_H-M   'P 1'
#
loop_
_entity.id
_entity.type
_entity.pdbx_description
1 polymer ?
#
loop_
_entity_poly.entity_id
_entity_poly.type
_entity_poly.pdbx_seq_one_letter_code
_entity_poly.pdbx_strand_id
1 'polypeptide(L)'
;MSGYFTIPTRFRVTAAQREQLNWLLRERGIELDELITDLVTEYLAGQPLPPSPAPIDRQSTIREQLRLRRNQLRMLRPQLHDPHNPPPEWLRVMIAELEEEIARLELELQRDD
;
A
#
# COMPACT_ATOMS: atom_id res chain seq x y z
N MET A 1 -14.87 7.26 -21.76
CA MET A 1 -14.54 6.66 -20.45
C MET A 1 -13.24 5.89 -20.61
N SER A 2 -12.14 6.39 -20.09
CA SER A 2 -10.83 5.72 -20.13
C SER A 2 -10.81 4.61 -19.09
N GLY A 3 -10.79 3.34 -19.50
CA GLY A 3 -10.58 2.21 -18.58
C GLY A 3 -9.16 2.24 -18.03
N TYR A 4 -9.01 2.43 -16.71
CA TYR A 4 -7.72 2.79 -16.10
C TYR A 4 -6.75 1.63 -15.85
N PHE A 5 -7.15 0.37 -16.13
CA PHE A 5 -6.26 -0.78 -16.00
C PHE A 5 -6.81 -2.02 -16.72
N THR A 6 -5.93 -2.75 -17.41
CA THR A 6 -6.20 -4.08 -17.96
C THR A 6 -5.57 -5.12 -17.04
N ILE A 7 -6.33 -6.15 -16.64
CA ILE A 7 -5.85 -7.22 -15.76
C ILE A 7 -5.66 -8.50 -16.57
N PRO A 8 -4.41 -8.96 -16.81
CA PRO A 8 -4.17 -10.23 -17.48
C PRO A 8 -4.73 -11.39 -16.64
N THR A 9 -5.76 -12.06 -17.13
CA THR A 9 -6.47 -13.10 -16.38
C THR A 9 -6.37 -14.45 -17.09
N ARG A 10 -6.21 -15.53 -16.33
CA ARG A 10 -6.26 -16.90 -16.84
C ARG A 10 -7.44 -17.64 -16.22
N PHE A 11 -8.28 -18.23 -17.07
CA PHE A 11 -9.39 -19.07 -16.65
C PHE A 11 -9.08 -20.53 -16.98
N ARG A 12 -9.45 -21.44 -16.08
CA ARG A 12 -9.38 -22.88 -16.33
C ARG A 12 -10.75 -23.35 -16.76
N VAL A 13 -10.81 -23.94 -17.95
CA VAL A 13 -12.02 -24.53 -18.52
C VAL A 13 -11.68 -25.92 -19.06
N THR A 14 -12.66 -26.82 -19.08
CA THR A 14 -12.52 -28.11 -19.75
C THR A 14 -12.52 -27.95 -21.27
N ALA A 15 -12.12 -28.99 -22.01
CA ALA A 15 -12.17 -28.97 -23.47
C ALA A 15 -13.60 -28.72 -24.01
N ALA A 16 -14.60 -29.41 -23.45
CA ALA A 16 -16.00 -29.22 -23.82
C ALA A 16 -16.50 -27.79 -23.53
N GLN A 17 -16.12 -27.22 -22.37
CA GLN A 17 -16.46 -25.82 -22.04
C GLN A 17 -15.79 -24.83 -22.98
N ARG A 18 -14.55 -25.11 -23.42
CA ARG A 18 -13.85 -24.28 -24.40
C ARG A 18 -14.55 -24.29 -25.77
N GLU A 19 -15.00 -25.46 -26.23
CA GLU A 19 -15.76 -25.57 -27.47
C GLU A 19 -17.08 -24.80 -27.40
N GLN A 20 -17.82 -24.97 -26.30
CA GLN A 20 -19.06 -24.24 -26.06
C GLN A 20 -18.83 -22.72 -26.00
N LEU A 21 -17.78 -22.27 -25.31
CA LEU A 21 -17.40 -20.86 -25.24
C LEU A 21 -17.09 -20.29 -26.63
N ASN A 22 -16.26 -20.99 -27.41
CA ASN A 22 -15.92 -20.54 -28.76
C ASN A 22 -17.15 -20.47 -29.67
N TRP A 23 -18.09 -21.40 -29.53
CA TRP A 23 -19.35 -21.36 -30.26
C TRP A 23 -20.19 -20.13 -29.87
N LEU A 24 -20.33 -19.86 -28.57
CA LEU A 24 -21.06 -18.69 -28.07
C LEU A 24 -20.47 -17.36 -28.53
N LEU A 25 -19.14 -17.22 -28.49
CA LEU A 25 -18.45 -16.01 -28.96
C LEU A 25 -18.71 -15.76 -30.45
N ARG A 26 -18.63 -16.82 -31.27
CA ARG A 26 -18.93 -16.74 -32.71
C ARG A 26 -20.39 -16.39 -32.99
N GLU A 27 -21.31 -17.04 -32.29
CA GLU A 27 -22.76 -16.80 -32.45
C GLU A 27 -23.13 -15.35 -32.14
N ARG A 28 -22.47 -14.75 -31.14
CA ARG A 28 -22.71 -13.37 -30.72
C ARG A 28 -21.86 -12.33 -31.46
N GLY A 29 -20.83 -12.76 -32.20
CA GLY A 29 -19.90 -11.87 -32.89
C GLY A 29 -19.08 -10.99 -31.94
N ILE A 30 -18.78 -11.48 -30.73
CA ILE A 30 -18.02 -10.76 -29.70
C ILE A 30 -16.72 -11.49 -29.36
N GLU A 31 -15.76 -10.75 -28.83
CA GLU A 31 -14.51 -11.30 -28.34
C GLU A 31 -14.61 -11.73 -26.85
N LEU A 32 -13.64 -12.53 -26.39
CA LEU A 32 -13.63 -13.04 -25.03
C LEU A 32 -13.50 -11.93 -23.98
N ASP A 33 -12.69 -10.92 -24.26
CA ASP A 33 -12.49 -9.78 -23.36
C ASP A 33 -13.76 -8.93 -23.21
N GLU A 34 -14.54 -8.74 -24.27
CA GLU A 34 -15.86 -8.11 -24.23
C GLU A 34 -16.81 -8.90 -23.32
N LEU A 35 -16.94 -10.21 -23.54
CA LEU A 35 -17.79 -11.08 -22.71
C LEU A 35 -17.41 -11.01 -21.23
N ILE A 36 -16.11 -11.09 -20.91
CA ILE A 36 -15.63 -11.05 -19.53
C ILE A 36 -15.85 -9.66 -18.92
N THR A 37 -15.65 -8.60 -19.69
CA THR A 37 -15.90 -7.22 -19.25
C THR A 37 -17.37 -7.03 -18.88
N ASP A 38 -18.29 -7.50 -19.71
CA ASP A 38 -19.73 -7.40 -19.45
C ASP A 38 -20.13 -8.20 -18.20
N LEU A 39 -19.67 -9.46 -18.08
CA LEU A 39 -19.95 -10.29 -16.93
C LEU A 39 -19.43 -9.69 -15.61
N VAL A 40 -18.21 -9.15 -15.62
CA VAL A 40 -17.63 -8.50 -14.44
C VAL A 40 -18.37 -7.21 -14.11
N THR A 41 -18.72 -6.42 -15.12
CA THR A 41 -19.46 -5.16 -14.94
C THR A 41 -20.83 -5.41 -14.34
N GLU A 42 -21.58 -6.38 -14.88
CA GLU A 42 -22.90 -6.76 -14.37
C GLU A 42 -22.81 -7.31 -12.95
N TYR A 43 -21.83 -8.18 -12.68
CA TYR A 43 -21.61 -8.72 -11.33
C TYR A 43 -21.33 -7.62 -10.31
N LEU A 44 -20.42 -6.69 -10.64
CA LEU A 44 -20.02 -5.60 -9.75
C LEU A 44 -21.13 -4.56 -9.55
N ALA A 45 -21.98 -4.31 -10.56
CA ALA A 45 -23.12 -3.41 -10.43
C ALA A 45 -24.13 -3.88 -9.36
N GLY A 46 -24.20 -5.19 -9.11
CA GLY A 46 -25.04 -5.78 -8.07
C GLY A 46 -24.37 -5.93 -6.70
N GLN A 47 -23.06 -5.65 -6.57
CA GLN A 47 -22.36 -5.79 -5.29
C GLN A 47 -22.49 -4.52 -4.44
N PRO A 48 -22.57 -4.65 -3.11
CA PRO A 48 -22.39 -3.50 -2.24
C PRO A 48 -21.00 -2.90 -2.46
N LEU A 49 -20.92 -1.57 -2.40
CA LEU A 49 -19.62 -0.90 -2.35
C LEU A 49 -18.85 -1.44 -1.13
N PRO A 50 -17.55 -1.76 -1.28
CA PRO A 50 -16.75 -2.13 -0.13
C PRO A 50 -16.79 -0.97 0.89
N PRO A 51 -16.77 -1.28 2.20
CA PRO A 51 -16.72 -0.24 3.21
C PRO A 51 -15.51 0.66 2.91
N SER A 52 -15.71 1.98 2.98
CA SER A 52 -14.58 2.89 2.89
C SER A 52 -13.57 2.50 3.98
N PRO A 53 -12.27 2.39 3.65
CA PRO A 53 -11.27 2.17 4.67
C PRO A 53 -11.40 3.28 5.72
N ALA A 54 -11.23 2.92 7.00
CA ALA A 54 -11.27 3.91 8.06
C ALA A 54 -10.30 5.05 7.70
N PRO A 55 -10.72 6.32 7.87
CA PRO A 55 -9.82 7.44 7.64
C PRO A 55 -8.58 7.24 8.51
N ILE A 56 -7.40 7.24 7.88
CA ILE A 56 -6.14 7.18 8.59
C ILE A 56 -6.05 8.48 9.40
N ASP A 57 -6.12 8.37 10.72
CA ASP A 57 -5.84 9.50 11.60
C ASP A 57 -4.34 9.81 11.49
N ARG A 58 -4.04 10.80 10.64
CA ARG A 58 -2.67 11.25 10.35
C ARG A 58 -1.96 11.69 11.62
N GLN A 59 -2.66 12.39 12.53
CA GLN A 59 -2.07 12.82 13.79
C GLN A 59 -1.69 11.62 14.65
N SER A 60 -2.56 10.60 14.75
CA SER A 60 -2.24 9.38 15.49
C SER A 60 -1.03 8.64 14.91
N THR A 61 -0.91 8.65 13.58
CA THR A 61 0.19 7.99 12.85
C THR A 61 1.51 8.72 13.10
N ILE A 62 1.52 10.05 13.01
CA ILE A 62 2.70 10.90 13.29
C ILE A 62 3.11 10.76 14.76
N ARG A 63 2.16 10.76 15.71
CA ARG A 63 2.45 10.56 17.14
C ARG A 63 3.09 9.20 17.42
N GLU A 64 2.64 8.13 16.76
CA GLU A 64 3.23 6.81 16.90
C GLU A 64 4.63 6.73 16.28
N GLN A 65 4.84 7.34 15.11
CA GLN A 65 6.17 7.45 14.51
C GLN A 65 7.13 8.22 15.42
N LEU A 66 6.72 9.35 15.98
CA LEU A 66 7.50 10.11 16.98
C LEU A 66 7.86 9.25 18.19
N ARG A 67 6.90 8.47 18.72
CA ARG A 67 7.13 7.56 19.85
C ARG A 67 8.22 6.53 19.53
N LEU A 68 8.15 5.90 18.36
CA LEU A 68 9.12 4.91 17.91
C LEU A 68 10.52 5.52 17.72
N ARG A 69 10.62 6.66 17.04
CA ARG A 69 11.89 7.34 16.77
C ARG A 69 12.56 7.86 18.04
N ARG A 70 11.80 8.45 18.97
CA ARG A 70 12.32 8.87 20.29
C ARG A 70 12.80 7.68 21.12
N ASN A 71 12.12 6.54 21.04
CA ASN A 71 12.58 5.31 21.69
C ASN A 71 13.89 4.79 21.09
N GLN A 72 14.02 4.78 19.76
CA GLN A 72 15.27 4.42 19.07
C GLN A 72 16.42 5.34 19.51
N LEU A 73 16.20 6.65 19.52
CA LEU A 73 17.19 7.64 19.96
C LEU A 73 17.60 7.41 21.43
N ARG A 74 16.64 7.14 22.32
CA ARG A 74 16.91 6.84 23.73
C ARG A 74 17.77 5.59 23.92
N MET A 75 17.60 4.56 23.09
CA MET A 75 18.43 3.35 23.15
C MET A 75 19.85 3.56 22.63
N LEU A 76 20.02 4.46 21.65
CA LEU A 76 21.30 4.71 20.98
C LEU A 76 22.17 5.75 21.70
N ARG A 77 21.56 6.72 22.41
CA ARG A 77 22.28 7.76 23.17
C ARG A 77 23.32 7.22 24.17
N PRO A 78 23.06 6.16 24.96
CA PRO A 78 24.06 5.59 25.85
C PRO A 78 25.30 5.06 25.12
N GLN A 79 25.14 4.55 23.89
CA GLN A 79 26.24 4.01 23.08
C GLN A 79 27.16 5.12 22.55
N LEU A 80 26.68 6.37 22.49
CA LEU A 80 27.46 7.53 22.09
C LEU A 80 28.34 8.07 23.24
N HIS A 81 27.94 7.81 24.49
CA HIS A 81 28.62 8.29 25.69
C HIS A 81 29.40 7.19 26.42
N ASP A 82 29.62 6.04 25.79
CA ASP A 82 30.43 4.97 26.37
C ASP A 82 31.91 5.43 26.45
N PRO A 83 32.48 5.59 27.66
CA PRO A 83 33.85 6.07 27.82
C PRO A 83 34.90 5.03 27.39
N HIS A 84 34.53 3.76 27.21
CA HIS A 84 35.44 2.69 26.84
C HIS A 84 35.44 2.38 25.34
N ASN A 85 34.44 2.86 24.60
CA ASN A 85 34.29 2.59 23.18
C ASN A 85 33.94 3.88 22.42
N PRO A 86 34.88 4.48 21.67
CA PRO A 86 34.56 5.67 20.89
C PRO A 86 33.46 5.34 19.86
N PRO A 87 32.40 6.15 19.75
CA PRO A 87 31.26 5.82 18.90
C PRO A 87 31.68 5.80 17.43
N PRO A 88 31.33 4.75 16.67
CA PRO A 88 31.56 4.69 15.24
C PRO A 88 30.89 5.85 14.50
N GLU A 89 31.47 6.26 13.37
CA GLU A 89 30.96 7.38 12.57
C GLU A 89 29.52 7.14 12.09
N TRP A 90 29.20 5.91 11.67
CA TRP A 90 27.85 5.55 11.23
C TRP A 90 26.79 5.72 12.33
N LEU A 91 27.16 5.59 13.61
CA LEU A 91 26.23 5.77 14.73
C LEU A 91 25.91 7.25 14.95
N ARG A 92 26.89 8.13 14.76
CA ARG A 92 26.71 9.59 14.84
C ARG A 92 25.79 10.09 13.72
N VAL A 93 26.03 9.60 12.50
CA VAL A 93 25.18 9.91 11.33
C VAL A 93 23.74 9.43 11.56
N MET A 94 23.55 8.18 12.00
CA MET A 94 22.21 7.65 12.27
C MET A 94 21.46 8.42 13.36
N ILE A 95 22.15 8.85 14.41
CA ILE A 95 21.56 9.68 15.47
C ILE A 95 21.14 11.05 14.92
N ALA A 96 21.98 11.69 14.11
CA ALA A 96 21.65 12.97 13.48
C ALA A 96 20.43 12.85 12.54
N GLU A 97 20.37 11.78 11.73
CA GLU A 97 19.22 11.48 10.88
C GLU A 97 17.94 11.24 11.68
N LEU A 98 18.03 10.52 12.81
CA LEU A 98 16.88 10.32 13.71
C LEU A 98 16.40 11.62 14.35
N GLU A 99 17.31 12.52 14.74
CA GLU A 99 16.97 13.82 15.31
C GLU A 99 16.32 14.74 14.26
N GLU A 100 16.81 14.75 13.02
CA GLU A 100 16.19 15.47 11.91
C GLU A 100 14.78 14.96 11.59
N GLU A 101 14.61 13.63 11.54
CA GLU A 101 13.31 13.01 11.27
C GLU A 101 12.31 13.31 12.40
N ILE A 102 12.74 13.31 13.67
CA ILE A 102 11.89 13.71 14.80
C ILE A 102 11.46 15.18 14.65
N ALA A 103 12.38 16.09 14.33
CA ALA A 103 12.07 17.52 14.17
C ALA A 103 11.09 17.75 13.00
N ARG A 104 11.23 17.01 11.90
CA ARG A 104 10.31 17.04 10.77
C ARG A 104 8.89 16.61 11.18
N LEU A 105 8.79 15.47 11.87
CA LEU A 105 7.51 14.92 12.33
C LEU A 105 6.83 15.81 13.39
N GLU A 106 7.61 16.47 14.26
CA GLU A 106 7.08 17.45 15.22
C GLU A 106 6.50 18.68 14.52
N LEU A 107 7.17 19.18 13.49
CA LEU A 107 6.70 20.30 12.69
C LEU A 107 5.47 19.95 11.86
N GLU A 108 5.39 18.72 11.35
CA GLU A 108 4.21 18.20 10.65
C GLU A 108 3.01 18.10 11.61
N LEU A 109 3.22 17.60 12.83
CA LEU A 109 2.16 17.53 13.84
C LEU A 109 1.65 18.92 14.24
N GLN A 110 2.53 19.92 14.36
CA GLN A 110 2.16 21.31 14.69
C GLN A 110 1.40 22.03 13.56
N ARG A 111 1.55 21.59 12.30
CA ARG A 111 0.84 22.16 11.16
C ARG A 111 -0.57 21.60 10.99
N ASP A 112 -0.79 20.39 11.50
CA ASP A 112 -2.05 19.65 11.42
C ASP A 112 -2.94 19.85 12.67
N ASP A 113 -2.47 20.59 13.69
CA ASP A 113 -3.22 21.04 14.88
C ASP A 113 -3.85 22.44 14.65
#